data_AF-A0ABD3GJB0-F1
#
_entry.id   AF-A0ABD3GJB0-F1
#
_cell.length_a   1.000
_cell.length_b   1.000
_cell.length_c   1.000
_cell.angle_alpha   90.00
_cell.angle_beta   90.00
_cell.angle_gamma   90.00
#
_symmetry.space_group_name_H-M   'P 1'
#
loop_
_entity.id
_entity.type
_entity.pdbx_description
1 polymer ?
#
loop_
_entity_poly.entity_id
_entity_poly.type
_entity_poly.pdbx_seq_one_letter_code
_entity_poly.pdbx_strand_id
1 'polypeptide(L)'
;MGAPSGAKTPVQVDERRKEIARVKEAVSAGFVAYMKEVIEGGAELWKESDLIALVETWEFTEGHRDSTGFTRLTSVWNTRRVDRGRGFGGIAIWLRDGLGLSVEVEFTDPRKHFCCLRLQNDGKSSFLVIVYFPPWKAPIYASYGCDKDPFLDITRCVSGLRERGPVWVLGDFNSRLGVLQSKSLPENGEPQWKRTEDDDMWRRESADEGHNHLSEYFLQFANVSGLSILNGCKVFQDTKWNTCSTAMGDSLVDYFLASSEARHRVTGFWLQPFMPESDHRPLCCNVSGFEKGKRKQRRESSPFPCREKREQYQQEVEAQLGEDIHSAETVVELVTDAARRIFTKEK
;
A
#
# COMPACT_ATOMS: atom_id res chain seq x y z
N MET A 1 50.68 23.06 15.95
CA MET A 1 50.59 21.72 15.32
C MET A 1 49.71 20.86 16.21
N GLY A 2 48.41 20.77 15.91
CA GLY A 2 47.46 19.92 16.63
C GLY A 2 47.17 18.67 15.79
N ALA A 3 47.44 17.48 16.34
CA ALA A 3 47.14 16.22 15.70
C ALA A 3 45.61 15.93 15.76
N PRO A 4 45.02 15.31 14.72
CA PRO A 4 43.59 15.01 14.73
C PRO A 4 43.32 13.76 15.57
N SER A 5 42.62 13.93 16.70
CA SER A 5 42.02 12.83 17.46
C SER A 5 40.70 12.43 16.82
N GLY A 6 40.55 11.16 16.39
CA GLY A 6 39.23 10.68 15.98
C GLY A 6 39.15 9.35 15.21
N ALA A 7 40.25 8.62 15.00
CA ALA A 7 40.17 7.31 14.38
C ALA A 7 39.67 6.28 15.40
N LYS A 8 38.43 5.79 15.23
CA LYS A 8 37.88 4.69 16.04
C LYS A 8 38.69 3.42 15.80
N THR A 9 38.99 2.70 16.87
CA THR A 9 39.75 1.44 16.78
C THR A 9 38.93 0.37 16.03
N PRO A 10 39.58 -0.59 15.34
CA PRO A 10 38.87 -1.65 14.62
C PRO A 10 37.88 -2.44 15.48
N VAL A 11 38.17 -2.61 16.77
CA VAL A 11 37.31 -3.27 17.76
C VAL A 11 36.01 -2.49 17.97
N GLN A 12 36.08 -1.16 18.13
CA GLN A 12 34.91 -0.27 18.29
C GLN A 12 34.03 -0.21 17.03
N VAL A 13 34.61 -0.46 15.85
CA VAL A 13 33.85 -0.56 14.59
C VAL A 13 33.10 -1.89 14.52
N ASP A 14 33.69 -2.98 15.02
CA ASP A 14 33.11 -4.32 14.96
C ASP A 14 31.99 -4.52 15.99
N GLU A 15 32.14 -3.98 17.21
CA GLU A 15 31.08 -3.95 18.21
C GLU A 15 29.86 -3.15 17.74
N ARG A 16 30.10 -1.97 17.15
CA ARG A 16 29.03 -1.14 16.60
C ARG A 16 28.29 -1.82 15.44
N ARG A 17 28.98 -2.65 14.64
CA ARG A 17 28.34 -3.46 13.58
C ARG A 17 27.44 -4.56 14.16
N LYS A 18 27.87 -5.23 15.21
CA LYS A 18 27.07 -6.26 15.91
C LYS A 18 25.84 -5.65 16.58
N GLU A 19 25.99 -4.47 17.17
CA GLU A 19 24.89 -3.73 17.78
C GLU A 19 23.86 -3.27 16.75
N ILE A 20 24.31 -2.72 15.61
CA ILE A 20 23.42 -2.39 14.48
C ILE A 20 22.70 -3.64 13.95
N ALA A 21 23.38 -4.79 13.87
CA ALA A 21 22.75 -6.04 13.43
C ALA A 21 21.65 -6.51 14.40
N ARG A 22 21.90 -6.44 15.72
CA ARG A 22 20.90 -6.77 16.75
C ARG A 22 19.69 -5.84 16.73
N VAL A 23 19.91 -4.53 16.58
CA VAL A 23 18.82 -3.55 16.44
C VAL A 23 18.01 -3.83 15.18
N LYS A 24 18.66 -4.18 14.06
CA LYS A 24 17.96 -4.57 12.83
C LYS A 24 17.12 -5.83 13.01
N GLU A 25 17.67 -6.86 13.66
CA GLU A 25 16.95 -8.11 13.93
C GLU A 25 15.76 -7.87 14.87
N ALA A 26 15.93 -7.05 15.90
CA ALA A 26 14.85 -6.66 16.81
C ALA A 26 13.76 -5.84 16.11
N VAL A 27 14.11 -4.90 15.22
CA VAL A 27 13.14 -4.14 14.41
C VAL A 27 12.41 -5.05 13.42
N SER A 28 13.10 -5.98 12.77
CA SER A 28 12.46 -6.97 11.88
C SER A 28 11.52 -7.90 12.65
N ALA A 29 11.94 -8.40 13.81
CA ALA A 29 11.11 -9.25 14.67
C ALA A 29 9.89 -8.49 15.23
N GLY A 30 10.08 -7.23 15.62
CA GLY A 30 9.01 -6.33 16.04
C GLY A 30 8.03 -6.05 14.91
N PHE A 31 8.50 -5.77 13.70
CA PHE A 31 7.65 -5.60 12.52
C PHE A 31 6.88 -6.88 12.16
N VAL A 32 7.50 -8.06 12.32
CA VAL A 32 6.82 -9.35 12.08
C VAL A 32 5.76 -9.64 13.15
N ALA A 33 6.06 -9.39 14.43
CA ALA A 33 5.09 -9.54 15.51
C ALA A 33 3.93 -8.54 15.36
N TYR A 34 4.24 -7.31 14.96
CA TYR A 34 3.27 -6.29 14.64
C TYR A 34 2.42 -6.64 13.42
N MET A 35 3.01 -7.12 12.32
CA MET A 35 2.25 -7.60 11.17
C MET A 35 1.33 -8.75 11.57
N LYS A 36 1.76 -9.62 12.50
CA LYS A 36 0.92 -10.67 13.06
C LYS A 36 -0.25 -10.09 13.87
N GLU A 37 -0.03 -9.09 14.71
CA GLU A 37 -1.10 -8.40 15.45
C GLU A 37 -1.99 -7.52 14.56
N VAL A 38 -1.51 -6.96 13.47
CA VAL A 38 -2.31 -6.23 12.46
C VAL A 38 -3.10 -7.21 11.61
N ILE A 39 -2.58 -8.41 11.34
CA ILE A 39 -3.32 -9.51 10.72
C ILE A 39 -4.39 -10.05 11.69
N GLU A 40 -4.08 -10.14 12.98
CA GLU A 40 -4.96 -10.68 14.02
C GLU A 40 -5.95 -9.63 14.59
N GLY A 41 -5.63 -8.33 14.47
CA GLY A 41 -6.41 -7.17 14.94
C GLY A 41 -7.11 -6.39 13.82
N GLY A 42 -6.51 -6.35 12.61
CA GLY A 42 -7.16 -5.98 11.34
C GLY A 42 -7.94 -7.15 10.72
N ALA A 43 -8.37 -8.09 11.57
CA ALA A 43 -8.94 -9.38 11.19
C ALA A 43 -10.14 -9.30 10.25
N GLU A 44 -10.90 -8.19 10.22
CA GLU A 44 -12.03 -8.06 9.29
C GLU A 44 -11.57 -7.84 7.84
N LEU A 45 -10.61 -6.93 7.60
CA LEU A 45 -10.09 -6.68 6.26
C LEU A 45 -9.47 -7.96 5.68
N TRP A 46 -8.64 -8.65 6.47
CA TRP A 46 -8.05 -9.92 6.08
C TRP A 46 -9.08 -11.05 5.91
N LYS A 47 -10.25 -11.01 6.57
CA LYS A 47 -11.31 -12.02 6.41
C LYS A 47 -12.19 -11.77 5.18
N GLU A 48 -12.28 -10.52 4.73
CA GLU A 48 -13.15 -10.13 3.62
C GLU A 48 -12.40 -10.00 2.28
N SER A 49 -11.08 -9.78 2.30
CA SER A 49 -10.29 -9.60 1.08
C SER A 49 -9.85 -10.91 0.43
N ASP A 50 -9.98 -11.03 -0.88
CA ASP A 50 -9.42 -12.17 -1.64
C ASP A 50 -7.96 -11.93 -2.02
N LEU A 51 -7.55 -10.67 -2.14
CA LEU A 51 -6.19 -10.21 -2.42
C LEU A 51 -5.88 -8.98 -1.57
N ILE A 52 -4.67 -8.91 -1.03
CA ILE A 52 -4.18 -7.78 -0.25
C ILE A 52 -2.86 -7.31 -0.84
N ALA A 53 -2.73 -6.02 -1.06
CA ALA A 53 -1.51 -5.39 -1.53
C ALA A 53 -1.08 -4.32 -0.52
N LEU A 54 0.17 -4.40 -0.07
CA LEU A 54 0.81 -3.39 0.76
C LEU A 54 1.89 -2.70 -0.06
N VAL A 55 1.95 -1.39 0.08
CA VAL A 55 2.93 -0.52 -0.55
C VAL A 55 3.82 0.10 0.52
N GLU A 56 5.00 0.54 0.11
CA GLU A 56 6.00 1.09 1.02
C GLU A 56 6.33 0.13 2.18
N THR A 57 6.63 -1.13 1.86
CA THR A 57 6.81 -2.16 2.91
C THR A 57 8.13 -2.04 3.68
N TRP A 58 9.13 -1.33 3.15
CA TRP A 58 10.45 -1.12 3.76
C TRP A 58 11.21 -2.41 4.17
N GLU A 59 10.73 -3.57 3.71
CA GLU A 59 11.14 -4.90 4.17
C GLU A 59 12.54 -5.31 3.66
N PHE A 60 13.18 -6.23 4.41
CA PHE A 60 14.45 -6.87 4.08
C PHE A 60 14.23 -8.34 3.68
N THR A 61 15.20 -8.90 2.94
CA THR A 61 15.17 -10.23 2.30
C THR A 61 14.94 -11.46 3.20
N GLU A 62 14.90 -11.32 4.53
CA GLU A 62 14.80 -12.46 5.46
C GLU A 62 13.61 -12.28 6.42
N GLY A 63 12.71 -13.28 6.46
CA GLY A 63 11.85 -13.47 7.64
C GLY A 63 10.33 -13.50 7.45
N HIS A 64 9.79 -13.92 6.31
CA HIS A 64 8.32 -14.04 6.18
C HIS A 64 7.84 -15.48 6.37
N ARG A 65 6.83 -15.62 7.23
CA ARG A 65 5.94 -16.78 7.28
C ARG A 65 4.62 -16.41 6.63
N ASP A 66 4.07 -17.32 5.83
CA ASP A 66 2.70 -17.21 5.34
C ASP A 66 1.75 -17.04 6.53
N SER A 67 0.85 -16.06 6.43
CA SER A 67 -0.22 -15.92 7.40
C SER A 67 -1.25 -17.02 7.15
N THR A 68 -1.93 -17.48 8.20
CA THR A 68 -2.89 -18.58 8.06
C THR A 68 -4.02 -18.19 7.10
N GLY A 69 -4.09 -18.83 5.93
CA GLY A 69 -5.12 -18.60 4.92
C GLY A 69 -4.76 -17.62 3.81
N PHE A 70 -3.52 -17.10 3.78
CA PHE A 70 -3.00 -16.33 2.66
C PHE A 70 -1.59 -16.79 2.27
N THR A 71 -1.37 -16.94 0.97
CA THR A 71 -0.07 -17.19 0.38
C THR A 71 0.50 -15.88 -0.16
N ARG A 72 1.76 -15.58 0.16
CA ARG A 72 2.43 -14.42 -0.43
C ARG A 72 2.76 -14.72 -1.90
N LEU A 73 2.23 -13.91 -2.81
CA LEU A 73 2.50 -14.04 -4.26
C LEU A 73 3.85 -13.43 -4.64
N THR A 74 4.14 -12.23 -4.12
CA THR A 74 5.37 -11.52 -4.47
C THR A 74 5.75 -10.45 -3.46
N SER A 75 7.01 -10.03 -3.58
CA SER A 75 7.64 -8.99 -2.81
C SER A 75 8.66 -8.28 -3.68
N VAL A 76 8.40 -7.02 -3.98
CA VAL A 76 9.23 -6.19 -4.84
C VAL A 76 9.83 -5.09 -3.99
N TRP A 77 11.17 -5.01 -3.87
CA TRP A 77 11.84 -4.08 -2.95
C TRP A 77 13.03 -3.38 -3.57
N ASN A 78 13.16 -2.07 -3.38
CA ASN A 78 14.42 -1.40 -3.67
C ASN A 78 15.42 -1.66 -2.54
N THR A 79 16.26 -2.68 -2.72
CA THR A 79 17.34 -2.98 -1.79
C THR A 79 18.46 -1.95 -1.97
N ARG A 80 18.80 -1.20 -0.91
CA ARG A 80 20.17 -0.72 -0.77
C ARG A 80 21.07 -1.92 -0.45
N ARG A 81 22.36 -1.83 -0.80
CA ARG A 81 23.36 -2.75 -0.25
C ARG A 81 23.20 -2.75 1.29
N VAL A 82 23.25 -3.94 1.89
CA VAL A 82 22.99 -4.26 3.31
C VAL A 82 23.80 -3.38 4.28
N ASP A 83 24.89 -2.78 3.80
CA ASP A 83 25.82 -1.91 4.52
C ASP A 83 25.41 -0.42 4.62
N ARG A 84 24.36 0.06 3.92
CA ARG A 84 24.05 1.50 3.79
C ARG A 84 22.65 1.99 4.21
N GLY A 85 21.89 1.23 5.00
CA GLY A 85 20.69 1.74 5.69
C GLY A 85 19.42 0.87 5.57
N ARG A 86 18.26 1.47 5.90
CA ARG A 86 16.92 0.89 5.70
C ARG A 86 16.65 0.64 4.22
N GLY A 87 15.81 -0.34 3.88
CA GLY A 87 15.20 -0.45 2.55
C GLY A 87 14.44 0.82 2.19
N PHE A 88 13.96 0.97 0.96
CA PHE A 88 13.04 2.06 0.62
C PHE A 88 11.96 1.58 -0.35
N GLY A 89 10.74 2.10 -0.18
CA GLY A 89 9.58 1.66 -0.94
C GLY A 89 9.24 0.20 -0.72
N GLY A 90 8.59 -0.39 -1.72
CA GLY A 90 8.32 -1.82 -1.79
C GLY A 90 6.85 -2.13 -2.05
N ILE A 91 6.58 -3.28 -2.67
CA ILE A 91 5.23 -3.77 -2.93
C ILE A 91 5.17 -5.23 -2.48
N ALA A 92 4.23 -5.58 -1.64
CA ALA A 92 4.00 -6.94 -1.18
C ALA A 92 2.54 -7.33 -1.41
N ILE A 93 2.34 -8.53 -1.96
CA ILE A 93 1.00 -8.99 -2.37
C ILE A 93 0.74 -10.36 -1.78
N TRP A 94 -0.40 -10.49 -1.12
CA TRP A 94 -0.92 -11.73 -0.55
C TRP A 94 -2.23 -12.11 -1.23
N LEU A 95 -2.37 -13.41 -1.50
CA LEU A 95 -3.55 -14.01 -2.09
C LEU A 95 -4.18 -14.97 -1.10
N ARG A 96 -5.50 -14.93 -0.96
CA ARG A 96 -6.23 -15.87 -0.13
C ARG A 96 -6.04 -17.30 -0.65
N ASP A 97 -5.74 -18.22 0.26
CA ASP A 97 -5.62 -19.63 -0.05
C ASP A 97 -6.95 -20.21 -0.55
N GLY A 98 -6.87 -21.07 -1.57
CA GLY A 98 -8.04 -21.74 -2.12
C GLY A 98 -8.98 -20.83 -2.90
N LEU A 99 -8.52 -19.65 -3.32
CA LEU A 99 -9.22 -18.84 -4.30
C LEU A 99 -9.34 -19.66 -5.61
N GLY A 100 -10.55 -19.77 -6.15
CA GLY A 100 -10.80 -20.45 -7.44
C GLY A 100 -10.29 -19.68 -8.67
N LEU A 101 -9.47 -18.65 -8.46
CA LEU A 101 -8.94 -17.75 -9.47
C LEU A 101 -7.43 -18.01 -9.60
N SER A 102 -6.95 -18.19 -10.84
CA SER A 102 -5.52 -18.23 -11.09
C SER A 102 -4.96 -16.80 -11.13
N VAL A 103 -4.02 -16.53 -10.24
CA VAL A 103 -3.34 -15.23 -10.13
C VAL A 103 -1.85 -15.45 -10.22
N GLU A 104 -1.22 -14.79 -11.19
CA GLU A 104 0.22 -14.90 -11.44
C GLU A 104 0.84 -13.51 -11.54
N VAL A 105 2.11 -13.40 -11.13
CA VAL A 105 2.90 -12.20 -11.40
C VAL A 105 3.27 -12.22 -12.88
N GLU A 106 2.68 -11.33 -13.66
CA GLU A 106 2.98 -11.19 -15.08
C GLU A 106 4.33 -10.49 -15.28
N PHE A 107 4.57 -9.43 -14.51
CA PHE A 107 5.77 -8.61 -14.63
C PHE A 107 5.96 -7.72 -13.39
N THR A 108 7.20 -7.34 -13.12
CA THR A 108 7.57 -6.38 -12.08
C THR A 108 8.52 -5.35 -12.68
N ASP A 109 8.21 -4.07 -12.45
CA ASP A 109 9.04 -2.96 -12.89
C ASP A 109 10.48 -3.08 -12.36
N PRO A 110 11.51 -2.92 -13.22
CA PRO A 110 12.90 -2.89 -12.78
C PRO A 110 13.20 -1.83 -11.71
N ARG A 111 12.50 -0.68 -11.74
CA ARG A 111 12.61 0.37 -10.72
C ARG A 111 11.69 0.14 -9.51
N LYS A 112 10.88 -0.92 -9.56
CA LYS A 112 10.05 -1.42 -8.47
C LYS A 112 8.94 -0.46 -8.06
N HIS A 113 8.48 0.36 -8.99
CA HIS A 113 7.34 1.25 -8.79
C HIS A 113 6.00 0.55 -8.98
N PHE A 114 5.98 -0.57 -9.69
CA PHE A 114 4.73 -1.29 -9.89
C PHE A 114 4.94 -2.78 -10.13
N CYS A 115 3.90 -3.55 -9.80
CA CYS A 115 3.82 -4.99 -10.04
C CYS A 115 2.52 -5.29 -10.78
N CYS A 116 2.62 -6.02 -11.89
CA CYS A 116 1.49 -6.46 -12.69
C CYS A 116 1.15 -7.91 -12.35
N LEU A 117 -0.12 -8.14 -12.00
CA LEU A 117 -0.70 -9.45 -11.84
C LEU A 117 -1.60 -9.76 -13.03
N ARG A 118 -1.53 -11.00 -13.52
CA ARG A 118 -2.49 -11.57 -14.45
C ARG A 118 -3.51 -12.38 -13.66
N LEU A 119 -4.78 -12.03 -13.81
CA LEU A 119 -5.94 -12.72 -13.28
C LEU A 119 -6.55 -13.54 -14.42
N GLN A 120 -6.55 -14.87 -14.30
CA GLN A 120 -7.13 -15.76 -15.31
C GLN A 120 -8.41 -16.40 -14.80
N ASN A 121 -9.50 -16.20 -15.55
CA ASN A 121 -10.78 -16.86 -15.33
C ASN A 121 -11.34 -17.38 -16.66
N ASP A 122 -11.66 -18.67 -16.74
CA ASP A 122 -12.20 -19.33 -17.94
C ASP A 122 -11.46 -19.03 -19.25
N GLY A 123 -10.13 -19.02 -19.19
CA GLY A 123 -9.26 -18.73 -20.34
C GLY A 123 -9.22 -17.25 -20.76
N LYS A 124 -9.94 -16.36 -20.08
CA LYS A 124 -9.85 -14.90 -20.26
C LYS A 124 -8.88 -14.31 -19.24
N SER A 125 -8.03 -13.40 -19.71
CA SER A 125 -7.10 -12.67 -18.85
C SER A 125 -7.66 -11.28 -18.51
N SER A 126 -7.45 -10.85 -17.28
CA SER A 126 -7.58 -9.46 -16.83
C SER A 126 -6.35 -9.12 -15.99
N PHE A 127 -6.07 -7.84 -15.79
CA PHE A 127 -4.81 -7.41 -15.21
C PHE A 127 -5.02 -6.45 -14.04
N LEU A 128 -4.26 -6.67 -12.97
CA LEU A 128 -4.22 -5.82 -11.80
C LEU A 128 -2.79 -5.28 -11.64
N VAL A 129 -2.64 -3.97 -11.69
CA VAL A 129 -1.36 -3.29 -11.50
C VAL A 129 -1.38 -2.61 -10.14
N ILE A 130 -0.49 -3.05 -9.24
CA ILE A 130 -0.27 -2.42 -7.95
C ILE A 130 0.88 -1.44 -8.09
N VAL A 131 0.71 -0.21 -7.59
CA VAL A 131 1.71 0.85 -7.74
C VAL A 131 2.17 1.44 -6.40
N TYR A 132 3.43 1.84 -6.36
CA TYR A 132 4.02 2.73 -5.39
C TYR A 132 5.04 3.65 -6.09
N PHE A 133 4.67 4.90 -6.27
CA PHE A 133 5.60 5.94 -6.71
C PHE A 133 6.03 6.75 -5.50
N PRO A 134 7.34 6.95 -5.27
CA PRO A 134 7.79 7.72 -4.12
C PRO A 134 7.52 9.22 -4.32
N PRO A 135 7.62 10.04 -3.26
CA PRO A 135 7.46 11.49 -3.38
C PRO A 135 8.47 12.10 -4.36
N TRP A 136 8.08 13.14 -5.14
CA TRP A 136 8.91 13.77 -6.19
C TRP A 136 10.37 14.10 -5.82
N LYS A 137 10.64 14.41 -4.55
CA LYS A 137 11.99 14.73 -4.06
C LYS A 137 12.84 13.49 -3.74
N ALA A 138 12.31 12.29 -3.97
CA ALA A 138 13.01 11.05 -3.70
C ALA A 138 14.24 10.90 -4.62
N PRO A 139 15.38 10.41 -4.11
CA PRO A 139 16.61 10.28 -4.90
C PRO A 139 16.49 9.45 -6.17
N ILE A 140 15.50 8.54 -6.25
CA ILE A 140 15.28 7.70 -7.43
C ILE A 140 14.97 8.53 -8.68
N TYR A 141 14.37 9.72 -8.54
CA TYR A 141 14.06 10.58 -9.69
C TYR A 141 15.30 11.14 -10.37
N ALA A 142 16.44 11.22 -9.68
CA ALA A 142 17.72 11.55 -10.30
C ALA A 142 18.18 10.48 -11.31
N SER A 143 17.65 9.25 -11.24
CA SER A 143 18.03 8.13 -12.11
C SER A 143 17.24 8.04 -13.43
N TYR A 144 16.20 8.86 -13.61
CA TYR A 144 15.32 8.78 -14.79
C TYR A 144 15.96 9.29 -16.10
N GLY A 145 17.16 9.89 -16.04
CA GLY A 145 17.89 10.32 -17.24
C GLY A 145 17.23 11.53 -17.92
N CYS A 146 17.38 11.65 -19.24
CA CYS A 146 16.80 12.74 -20.03
C CYS A 146 15.27 12.70 -20.08
N ASP A 147 14.67 11.51 -19.95
CA ASP A 147 13.22 11.31 -19.89
C ASP A 147 12.76 11.44 -18.43
N LYS A 148 12.37 12.65 -18.03
CA LYS A 148 11.95 12.98 -16.66
C LYS A 148 10.56 12.46 -16.27
N ASP A 149 9.84 11.80 -17.18
CA ASP A 149 8.49 11.29 -16.91
C ASP A 149 8.54 10.01 -16.09
N PRO A 150 8.12 10.05 -14.81
CA PRO A 150 8.20 8.89 -13.95
C PRO A 150 7.20 7.79 -14.31
N PHE A 151 6.13 8.12 -15.05
CA PHE A 151 5.06 7.20 -15.42
C PHE A 151 5.23 6.60 -16.82
N LEU A 152 6.31 6.90 -17.54
CA LEU A 152 6.50 6.41 -18.92
C LEU A 152 6.47 4.88 -19.03
N ASP A 153 7.13 4.18 -18.10
CA ASP A 153 7.21 2.71 -18.15
C ASP A 153 5.89 2.04 -17.79
N ILE A 154 5.16 2.57 -16.80
CA ILE A 154 3.79 2.08 -16.51
C ILE A 154 2.83 2.43 -17.65
N THR A 155 3.00 3.57 -18.33
CA THR A 155 2.19 3.93 -19.51
C THR A 155 2.35 2.89 -20.61
N ARG A 156 3.60 2.51 -20.93
CA ARG A 156 3.89 1.47 -21.94
C ARG A 156 3.34 0.11 -21.51
N CYS A 157 3.53 -0.25 -20.24
CA CYS A 157 3.03 -1.50 -19.68
C CYS A 157 1.51 -1.59 -19.80
N VAL A 158 0.77 -0.62 -19.26
CA VAL A 158 -0.70 -0.62 -19.28
C VAL A 158 -1.23 -0.61 -20.71
N SER A 159 -0.63 0.16 -21.62
CA SER A 159 -1.04 0.18 -23.02
C SER A 159 -0.97 -1.22 -23.65
N GLY A 160 0.12 -1.96 -23.43
CA GLY A 160 0.24 -3.34 -23.92
C GLY A 160 -0.69 -4.34 -23.22
N LEU A 161 -1.02 -4.13 -21.95
CA LEU A 161 -1.97 -5.00 -21.23
C LEU A 161 -3.40 -4.81 -21.71
N ARG A 162 -3.80 -3.58 -22.05
CA ARG A 162 -5.15 -3.26 -22.53
C ARG A 162 -5.53 -3.96 -23.82
N GLU A 163 -4.55 -4.24 -24.68
CA GLU A 163 -4.76 -5.04 -25.90
C GLU A 163 -5.11 -6.51 -25.59
N ARG A 164 -4.79 -6.97 -24.37
CA ARG A 164 -4.94 -8.37 -23.95
C ARG A 164 -6.11 -8.58 -23.00
N GLY A 165 -6.64 -7.53 -22.40
CA GLY A 165 -7.79 -7.62 -21.49
C GLY A 165 -8.02 -6.38 -20.62
N PRO A 166 -9.06 -6.41 -19.77
CA PRO A 166 -9.36 -5.33 -18.83
C PRO A 166 -8.21 -5.07 -17.86
N VAL A 167 -7.94 -3.79 -17.56
CA VAL A 167 -6.85 -3.38 -16.66
C VAL A 167 -7.38 -2.52 -15.52
N TRP A 168 -6.99 -2.90 -14.31
CA TRP A 168 -7.13 -2.11 -13.08
C TRP A 168 -5.75 -1.67 -12.60
N VAL A 169 -5.65 -0.44 -12.11
CA VAL A 169 -4.41 0.10 -11.51
C VAL A 169 -4.77 0.68 -10.15
N LEU A 170 -4.13 0.23 -9.07
CA LEU A 170 -4.34 0.79 -7.74
C LEU A 170 -3.05 0.99 -6.95
N GLY A 171 -3.06 1.96 -6.05
CA GLY A 171 -1.99 2.16 -5.07
C GLY A 171 -1.60 3.62 -4.92
N ASP A 172 -0.45 3.83 -4.30
CA ASP A 172 0.09 5.16 -3.98
C ASP A 172 0.86 5.73 -5.17
N PHE A 173 0.36 6.83 -5.72
CA PHE A 173 1.03 7.55 -6.80
C PHE A 173 1.86 8.74 -6.30
N ASN A 174 1.78 9.08 -5.00
CA ASN A 174 2.32 10.30 -4.40
C ASN A 174 1.99 11.57 -5.20
N SER A 175 0.86 11.56 -5.91
CA SER A 175 0.44 12.62 -6.82
C SER A 175 -0.88 13.22 -6.36
N ARG A 176 -0.96 14.55 -6.30
CA ARG A 176 -2.18 15.24 -5.89
C ARG A 176 -2.88 15.78 -7.12
N LEU A 177 -4.06 15.28 -7.46
CA LEU A 177 -4.72 15.64 -8.72
C LEU A 177 -5.73 16.77 -8.60
N GLY A 178 -5.97 17.29 -7.39
CA GLY A 178 -7.08 18.19 -7.17
C GLY A 178 -8.39 17.56 -7.64
N VAL A 179 -9.16 18.32 -8.41
CA VAL A 179 -10.39 17.89 -9.09
C VAL A 179 -10.18 17.39 -10.52
N LEU A 180 -8.93 17.22 -10.98
CA LEU A 180 -8.64 16.84 -12.36
C LEU A 180 -8.99 15.37 -12.63
N GLN A 181 -9.62 15.15 -13.79
CA GLN A 181 -9.99 13.83 -14.32
C GLN A 181 -9.23 13.57 -15.63
N SER A 182 -9.06 12.30 -15.97
CA SER A 182 -8.52 11.93 -17.29
C SER A 182 -9.48 12.30 -18.43
N LYS A 183 -8.91 12.72 -19.56
CA LYS A 183 -9.57 13.06 -20.83
C LYS A 183 -10.18 11.87 -21.56
N SER A 184 -10.09 10.66 -20.98
CA SER A 184 -10.88 9.52 -21.47
C SER A 184 -12.39 9.72 -21.21
N LEU A 185 -12.75 10.83 -20.55
CA LEU A 185 -14.10 11.35 -20.38
C LEU A 185 -14.12 12.79 -20.94
N PRO A 186 -15.24 13.25 -21.53
CA PRO A 186 -15.33 14.61 -22.08
C PRO A 186 -14.99 15.68 -21.03
N GLU A 187 -14.20 16.68 -21.44
CA GLU A 187 -13.65 17.72 -20.54
C GLU A 187 -14.74 18.59 -19.87
N ASN A 188 -14.41 19.18 -18.72
CA ASN A 188 -15.18 20.24 -18.09
C ASN A 188 -15.28 21.44 -19.05
N GLY A 189 -16.48 21.73 -19.59
CA GLY A 189 -16.72 22.83 -20.54
C GLY A 189 -17.15 22.39 -21.94
N GLU A 190 -17.06 21.10 -22.28
CA GLU A 190 -17.70 20.55 -23.49
C GLU A 190 -19.23 20.73 -23.42
N PRO A 191 -19.90 21.11 -24.53
CA PRO A 191 -21.34 21.28 -24.54
C PRO A 191 -22.06 20.03 -24.04
N GLN A 192 -23.07 20.23 -23.19
CA GLN A 192 -23.82 19.14 -22.54
C GLN A 192 -24.41 18.12 -23.54
N TRP A 193 -24.69 18.52 -24.79
CA TRP A 193 -25.21 17.64 -25.85
C TRP A 193 -24.20 16.63 -26.40
N LYS A 194 -22.89 16.79 -26.13
CA LYS A 194 -21.86 15.80 -26.46
C LYS A 194 -21.63 14.78 -25.35
N ARG A 195 -22.25 14.98 -24.18
CA ARG A 195 -22.07 14.14 -23.00
C ARG A 195 -23.14 13.08 -22.96
N THR A 196 -22.73 11.84 -22.73
CA THR A 196 -23.67 10.78 -22.36
C THR A 196 -23.93 10.85 -20.86
N GLU A 197 -25.07 10.33 -20.40
CA GLU A 197 -25.32 10.16 -18.97
C GLU A 197 -24.23 9.29 -18.30
N ASP A 198 -23.64 8.35 -19.05
CA ASP A 198 -22.52 7.54 -18.59
C ASP A 198 -21.29 8.40 -18.30
N ASP A 199 -20.95 9.37 -19.15
CA ASP A 199 -19.81 10.26 -18.94
C ASP A 199 -19.93 11.08 -17.65
N ASP A 200 -21.12 11.58 -17.34
CA ASP A 200 -21.38 12.35 -16.12
C ASP A 200 -21.28 11.49 -14.84
N MET A 201 -21.53 10.16 -14.92
CA MET A 201 -21.35 9.25 -13.78
C MET A 201 -19.89 9.11 -13.36
N TRP A 202 -18.96 9.26 -14.30
CA TRP A 202 -17.52 9.10 -14.09
C TRP A 202 -16.79 10.43 -13.84
N ARG A 203 -17.54 11.52 -13.73
CA ARG A 203 -16.99 12.81 -13.29
C ARG A 203 -16.68 12.73 -11.79
N ARG A 204 -15.47 13.16 -11.42
CA ARG A 204 -15.00 13.09 -10.04
C ARG A 204 -15.08 14.41 -9.29
N GLU A 205 -15.29 14.29 -7.98
CA GLU A 205 -15.01 15.30 -6.97
C GLU A 205 -13.76 14.89 -6.18
N SER A 206 -13.14 15.85 -5.49
CA SER A 206 -12.04 15.60 -4.57
C SER A 206 -12.12 16.58 -3.42
N ALA A 207 -11.85 16.11 -2.20
CA ALA A 207 -11.64 16.96 -1.03
C ALA A 207 -10.22 17.54 -0.98
N ASP A 208 -9.28 16.90 -1.67
CA ASP A 208 -7.95 17.45 -1.90
C ASP A 208 -8.01 18.35 -3.14
N GLU A 209 -7.80 19.66 -2.97
CA GLU A 209 -7.68 20.64 -4.05
C GLU A 209 -6.23 20.88 -4.50
N GLY A 210 -5.28 20.20 -3.85
CA GLY A 210 -3.85 20.38 -4.09
C GLY A 210 -3.36 19.75 -5.40
N HIS A 211 -2.28 20.33 -5.91
CA HIS A 211 -1.52 19.83 -7.05
C HIS A 211 -0.03 19.75 -6.70
N ASN A 212 0.69 18.79 -7.27
CA ASN A 212 2.13 18.66 -7.10
C ASN A 212 2.83 18.38 -8.45
N HIS A 213 4.14 18.18 -8.41
CA HIS A 213 4.94 18.01 -9.63
C HIS A 213 4.62 16.72 -10.40
N LEU A 214 4.01 15.72 -9.74
CA LEU A 214 3.63 14.45 -10.36
C LEU A 214 2.25 14.52 -11.02
N SER A 215 1.46 15.57 -10.77
CA SER A 215 0.07 15.67 -11.23
C SER A 215 -0.05 15.63 -12.75
N GLU A 216 0.77 16.40 -13.46
CA GLU A 216 0.72 16.48 -14.92
C GLU A 216 1.11 15.15 -15.57
N TYR A 217 2.20 14.53 -15.10
CA TYR A 217 2.66 13.24 -15.60
C TYR A 217 1.65 12.12 -15.29
N PHE A 218 1.04 12.14 -14.12
CA PHE A 218 -0.04 11.20 -13.79
C PHE A 218 -1.18 11.36 -14.78
N LEU A 219 -1.70 12.59 -14.97
CA LEU A 219 -2.83 12.82 -15.87
C LEU A 219 -2.49 12.40 -17.30
N GLN A 220 -1.27 12.68 -17.76
CA GLN A 220 -0.78 12.19 -19.04
C GLN A 220 -0.80 10.67 -19.11
N PHE A 221 -0.28 9.97 -18.09
CA PHE A 221 -0.35 8.51 -17.98
C PHE A 221 -1.79 7.99 -18.08
N ALA A 222 -2.71 8.54 -17.29
CA ALA A 222 -4.11 8.11 -17.28
C ALA A 222 -4.77 8.34 -18.65
N ASN A 223 -4.49 9.48 -19.29
CA ASN A 223 -5.01 9.83 -20.61
C ASN A 223 -4.50 8.91 -21.71
N VAL A 224 -3.18 8.76 -21.83
CA VAL A 224 -2.53 7.94 -22.86
C VAL A 224 -2.91 6.47 -22.68
N SER A 225 -2.96 6.01 -21.43
CA SER A 225 -3.35 4.65 -21.12
C SER A 225 -4.86 4.41 -21.23
N GLY A 226 -5.68 5.43 -21.48
CA GLY A 226 -7.14 5.31 -21.57
C GLY A 226 -7.78 4.77 -20.29
N LEU A 227 -7.30 5.23 -19.13
CA LEU A 227 -7.79 4.88 -17.82
C LEU A 227 -8.64 6.00 -17.24
N SER A 228 -9.76 5.66 -16.60
CA SER A 228 -10.56 6.58 -15.78
C SER A 228 -10.13 6.49 -14.32
N ILE A 229 -9.99 7.63 -13.64
CA ILE A 229 -9.77 7.67 -12.19
C ILE A 229 -11.13 7.51 -11.52
N LEU A 230 -11.27 6.51 -10.65
CA LEU A 230 -12.56 6.16 -10.02
C LEU A 230 -12.81 6.91 -8.71
N ASN A 231 -11.76 7.45 -8.07
CA ASN A 231 -11.88 8.19 -6.82
C ASN A 231 -12.80 9.40 -6.96
N GLY A 232 -13.84 9.43 -6.14
CA GLY A 232 -14.79 10.54 -6.06
C GLY A 232 -15.73 10.67 -7.26
N CYS A 233 -15.77 9.68 -8.15
CA CYS A 233 -16.81 9.59 -9.18
C CYS A 233 -18.20 9.49 -8.54
N LYS A 234 -19.26 9.88 -9.25
CA LYS A 234 -20.64 9.85 -8.72
C LYS A 234 -21.05 8.48 -8.18
N VAL A 235 -20.58 7.40 -8.81
CA VAL A 235 -20.84 6.00 -8.40
C VAL A 235 -20.07 5.63 -7.12
N PHE A 236 -18.96 6.30 -6.83
CA PHE A 236 -18.08 6.03 -5.70
C PHE A 236 -17.78 7.32 -4.91
N GLN A 237 -18.81 8.13 -4.65
CA GLN A 237 -18.63 9.50 -4.14
C GLN A 237 -17.89 9.54 -2.80
N ASP A 238 -18.05 8.51 -1.96
CA ASP A 238 -17.38 8.38 -0.66
C ASP A 238 -15.86 8.16 -0.76
N THR A 239 -15.32 8.05 -1.98
CA THR A 239 -13.88 7.92 -2.23
C THR A 239 -13.21 9.23 -2.64
N LYS A 240 -13.92 10.37 -2.55
CA LYS A 240 -13.38 11.72 -2.84
C LYS A 240 -12.45 12.26 -1.74
N TRP A 241 -12.42 11.62 -0.59
CA TRP A 241 -11.75 12.08 0.63
C TRP A 241 -10.25 11.73 0.65
N ASN A 242 -9.44 12.46 1.42
CA ASN A 242 -7.98 12.27 1.54
C ASN A 242 -7.57 10.84 1.93
N THR A 243 -6.55 10.26 1.30
CA THR A 243 -6.10 8.89 1.60
C THR A 243 -4.86 8.84 2.48
N CYS A 244 -4.16 9.97 2.62
CA CYS A 244 -2.97 10.14 3.44
C CYS A 244 -3.16 11.33 4.39
N SER A 245 -2.78 11.16 5.66
CA SER A 245 -2.82 12.18 6.70
C SER A 245 -1.51 12.23 7.47
N THR A 246 -0.79 13.34 7.34
CA THR A 246 0.53 13.53 7.95
C THR A 246 0.54 14.77 8.85
N ALA A 247 1.60 14.96 9.62
CA ALA A 247 1.82 16.21 10.35
C ALA A 247 1.87 17.46 9.43
N MET A 248 2.11 17.28 8.13
CA MET A 248 2.15 18.36 7.13
C MET A 248 0.80 18.60 6.44
N GLY A 249 -0.25 17.89 6.88
CA GLY A 249 -1.61 17.95 6.35
C GLY A 249 -2.01 16.69 5.60
N ASP A 250 -3.20 16.78 5.02
CA ASP A 250 -3.89 15.67 4.38
C ASP A 250 -3.81 15.76 2.85
N SER A 251 -3.84 14.61 2.19
CA SER A 251 -3.83 14.54 0.73
C SER A 251 -4.52 13.29 0.19
N LEU A 252 -4.99 13.39 -1.05
CA LEU A 252 -5.44 12.25 -1.84
C LEU A 252 -4.31 11.85 -2.78
N VAL A 253 -3.65 10.73 -2.49
CA VAL A 253 -2.47 10.25 -3.24
C VAL A 253 -2.60 8.79 -3.67
N ASP A 254 -3.55 8.07 -3.08
CA ASP A 254 -3.87 6.69 -3.43
C ASP A 254 -5.08 6.66 -4.35
N TYR A 255 -4.91 6.03 -5.52
CA TYR A 255 -5.92 6.04 -6.57
C TYR A 255 -6.29 4.64 -7.01
N PHE A 256 -7.53 4.51 -7.47
CA PHE A 256 -7.99 3.37 -8.23
C PHE A 256 -8.39 3.84 -9.64
N LEU A 257 -7.70 3.32 -10.65
CA LEU A 257 -7.97 3.58 -12.06
C LEU A 257 -8.41 2.29 -12.76
N ALA A 258 -9.21 2.44 -13.81
CA ALA A 258 -9.67 1.31 -14.60
C ALA A 258 -9.80 1.68 -16.09
N SER A 259 -9.52 0.71 -16.98
CA SER A 259 -9.90 0.81 -18.39
C SER A 259 -11.41 0.84 -18.54
N SER A 260 -11.93 1.26 -19.70
CA SER A 260 -13.38 1.32 -19.95
C SER A 260 -14.07 -0.04 -19.70
N GLU A 261 -13.45 -1.14 -20.13
CA GLU A 261 -13.99 -2.49 -19.93
C GLU A 261 -13.91 -2.93 -18.46
N ALA A 262 -12.90 -2.45 -17.74
CA ALA A 262 -12.62 -2.81 -16.36
C ALA A 262 -13.48 -2.03 -15.36
N ARG A 263 -13.80 -0.76 -15.65
CA ARG A 263 -14.55 0.13 -14.73
C ARG A 263 -15.96 -0.39 -14.47
N HIS A 264 -16.64 -0.93 -15.49
CA HIS A 264 -17.99 -1.48 -15.35
C HIS A 264 -18.06 -2.78 -14.55
N ARG A 265 -16.90 -3.40 -14.26
CA ARG A 265 -16.81 -4.58 -13.38
C ARG A 265 -16.56 -4.21 -11.92
N VAL A 266 -16.27 -2.94 -11.62
CA VAL A 266 -16.11 -2.48 -10.24
C VAL A 266 -17.50 -2.34 -9.63
N THR A 267 -17.83 -3.26 -8.73
CA THR A 267 -19.14 -3.32 -8.04
C THR A 267 -19.15 -2.58 -6.71
N GLY A 268 -17.97 -2.26 -6.18
CA GLY A 268 -17.82 -1.42 -4.99
C GLY A 268 -16.40 -0.86 -4.92
N PHE A 269 -16.30 0.37 -4.44
CA PHE A 269 -15.04 1.04 -4.13
C PHE A 269 -15.27 1.98 -2.94
N TRP A 270 -14.52 1.78 -1.86
CA TRP A 270 -14.63 2.55 -0.63
C TRP A 270 -13.26 2.70 0.04
N LEU A 271 -13.20 3.62 1.00
CA LEU A 271 -12.01 3.87 1.81
C LEU A 271 -12.30 3.40 3.23
N GLN A 272 -11.39 2.60 3.79
CA GLN A 272 -11.46 2.24 5.20
C GLN A 272 -11.07 3.44 6.08
N PRO A 273 -11.39 3.42 7.38
CA PRO A 273 -10.86 4.40 8.32
C PRO A 273 -9.32 4.43 8.33
N PHE A 274 -8.75 5.55 8.78
CA PHE A 274 -7.33 5.59 9.11
C PHE A 274 -7.03 4.61 10.23
N MET A 275 -5.91 3.92 10.08
CA MET A 275 -5.40 2.94 11.02
C MET A 275 -4.21 3.59 11.75
N PRO A 276 -4.09 3.48 13.08
CA PRO A 276 -2.94 4.05 13.83
C PRO A 276 -1.56 3.65 13.28
N GLU A 277 -1.53 2.53 12.58
CA GLU A 277 -0.39 1.85 12.01
C GLU A 277 0.20 2.52 10.75
N SER A 278 -0.55 3.43 10.13
CA SER A 278 -0.25 4.00 8.82
C SER A 278 -0.83 5.41 8.69
N ASP A 279 -0.05 6.33 8.12
CA ASP A 279 -0.54 7.64 7.69
C ASP A 279 -1.45 7.54 6.45
N HIS A 280 -1.45 6.39 5.77
CA HIS A 280 -2.41 6.07 4.71
C HIS A 280 -3.57 5.21 5.22
N ARG A 281 -4.76 5.40 4.66
CA ARG A 281 -5.90 4.49 4.88
C ARG A 281 -6.08 3.50 3.72
N PRO A 282 -6.57 2.28 3.98
CA PRO A 282 -6.77 1.27 2.94
C PRO A 282 -7.80 1.67 1.88
N LEU A 283 -7.46 1.40 0.61
CA LEU A 283 -8.39 1.39 -0.51
C LEU A 283 -8.98 -0.02 -0.64
N CYS A 284 -10.31 -0.13 -0.70
CA CYS A 284 -11.00 -1.40 -0.80
C CYS A 284 -11.95 -1.41 -1.98
N CYS A 285 -11.95 -2.48 -2.77
CA CYS A 285 -12.83 -2.62 -3.90
C CYS A 285 -13.31 -4.05 -4.13
N ASN A 286 -14.48 -4.15 -4.76
CA ASN A 286 -15.07 -5.40 -5.22
C ASN A 286 -15.15 -5.40 -6.74
N VAL A 287 -14.65 -6.46 -7.37
CA VAL A 287 -14.66 -6.62 -8.82
C VAL A 287 -15.43 -7.88 -9.20
N SER A 288 -16.34 -7.75 -10.16
CA SER A 288 -17.15 -8.86 -10.70
C SER A 288 -16.48 -9.55 -11.89
N GLY A 289 -17.02 -10.72 -12.28
CA GLY A 289 -16.52 -11.50 -13.40
C GLY A 289 -15.49 -12.57 -13.03
N PHE A 290 -15.38 -12.89 -11.74
CA PHE A 290 -14.58 -13.99 -11.21
C PHE A 290 -15.50 -14.96 -10.45
N GLU A 291 -15.56 -16.22 -10.86
CA GLU A 291 -16.34 -17.23 -10.14
C GLU A 291 -15.58 -17.66 -8.88
N LYS A 292 -16.22 -17.56 -7.71
CA LYS A 292 -15.64 -18.14 -6.49
C LYS A 292 -15.71 -19.67 -6.61
N GLY A 293 -14.56 -20.30 -6.75
CA GLY A 293 -14.45 -21.77 -6.68
C GLY A 293 -15.13 -22.31 -5.41
N LYS A 294 -15.75 -23.50 -5.51
CA LYS A 294 -16.47 -24.13 -4.38
C LYS A 294 -15.53 -24.28 -3.17
N ARG A 295 -15.77 -23.48 -2.14
CA ARG A 295 -14.99 -23.43 -0.90
C ARG A 295 -15.07 -24.79 -0.19
N LYS A 296 -13.94 -25.46 0.03
CA LYS A 296 -13.86 -26.57 1.00
C LYS A 296 -13.91 -25.92 2.38
N GLN A 297 -15.06 -25.98 3.06
CA GLN A 297 -15.21 -25.47 4.43
C GLN A 297 -14.14 -26.09 5.32
N ARG A 298 -13.16 -25.28 5.74
CA ARG A 298 -12.23 -25.61 6.82
C ARG A 298 -12.86 -25.07 8.09
N ARG A 299 -13.05 -25.95 9.08
CA ARG A 299 -13.73 -25.68 10.35
C ARG A 299 -13.25 -24.37 10.98
N GLU A 300 -14.19 -23.47 11.23
CA GLU A 300 -14.01 -22.25 12.01
C GLU A 300 -13.64 -22.61 13.46
N SER A 301 -12.67 -21.90 14.03
CA SER A 301 -12.41 -21.88 15.46
C SER A 301 -12.75 -20.49 16.02
N SER A 302 -13.85 -20.46 16.79
CA SER A 302 -14.28 -19.56 17.87
C SER A 302 -14.06 -18.03 17.78
N PRO A 303 -15.06 -17.19 18.13
CA PRO A 303 -14.89 -15.76 18.29
C PRO A 303 -14.17 -15.43 19.61
N PHE A 304 -13.25 -14.45 19.60
CA PHE A 304 -12.64 -13.86 20.81
C PHE A 304 -13.05 -12.39 20.97
N PRO A 305 -13.09 -11.87 22.22
CA PRO A 305 -13.97 -10.79 22.62
C PRO A 305 -13.40 -9.39 22.35
N CYS A 306 -14.30 -8.55 21.85
CA CYS A 306 -14.11 -7.18 21.42
C CYS A 306 -14.21 -6.18 22.60
N ARG A 307 -13.49 -5.06 22.47
CA ARG A 307 -13.65 -3.77 23.16
C ARG A 307 -13.06 -3.60 24.57
N GLU A 308 -13.36 -4.45 25.55
CA GLU A 308 -12.92 -4.20 26.94
C GLU A 308 -11.39 -4.28 27.13
N LYS A 309 -10.71 -5.18 26.41
CA LYS A 309 -9.24 -5.28 26.45
C LYS A 309 -8.52 -4.10 25.79
N ARG A 310 -9.20 -3.39 24.87
CA ARG A 310 -8.66 -2.22 24.16
C ARG A 310 -8.59 -0.99 25.08
N GLU A 311 -9.61 -0.80 25.90
CA GLU A 311 -9.68 0.31 26.87
C GLU A 311 -8.68 0.10 28.02
N GLN A 312 -8.45 -1.14 28.45
CA GLN A 312 -7.38 -1.49 29.40
C GLN A 312 -5.98 -1.20 28.85
N TYR A 313 -5.69 -1.60 27.61
CA TYR A 313 -4.39 -1.34 26.98
C TYR A 313 -4.06 0.16 26.90
N GLN A 314 -5.04 0.97 26.51
CA GLN A 314 -4.85 2.41 26.37
C GLN A 314 -4.62 3.09 27.72
N GLN A 315 -5.33 2.67 28.78
CA GLN A 315 -5.12 3.18 30.13
C GLN A 315 -3.76 2.78 30.73
N GLU A 316 -3.27 1.56 30.45
CA GLU A 316 -1.96 1.10 30.96
C GLU A 316 -0.78 1.79 30.25
N VAL A 317 -0.89 2.03 28.95
CA VAL A 317 0.12 2.78 28.18
C VAL A 317 0.16 4.24 28.60
N GLU A 318 -1.00 4.89 28.79
CA GLU A 318 -1.08 6.27 29.27
C GLU A 318 -0.55 6.42 30.71
N ALA A 319 -0.80 5.44 31.58
CA ALA A 319 -0.27 5.42 32.94
C ALA A 319 1.26 5.26 33.00
N GLN A 320 1.86 4.54 32.05
CA GLN A 320 3.31 4.29 32.01
C GLN A 320 4.10 5.39 31.29
N LEU A 321 3.48 6.11 30.36
CA LEU A 321 4.10 7.24 29.66
C LEU A 321 4.05 8.56 30.45
N GLY A 322 3.38 8.57 31.61
CA GLY A 322 3.26 9.74 32.50
C GLY A 322 4.47 10.01 33.39
N GLU A 323 5.49 9.15 33.40
CA GLU A 323 6.75 9.38 34.12
C GLU A 323 7.92 9.53 33.14
N ASP A 324 8.79 10.53 33.40
CA ASP A 324 9.84 11.03 32.51
C ASP A 324 10.63 9.93 31.77
N ILE A 325 10.51 9.92 30.44
CA ILE A 325 11.17 8.97 29.54
C ILE A 325 12.57 9.49 29.21
N HIS A 326 13.61 8.80 29.68
CA HIS A 326 15.01 9.21 29.44
C HIS A 326 15.72 8.47 28.29
N SER A 327 15.12 7.45 27.65
CA SER A 327 15.69 6.84 26.44
C SER A 327 14.70 6.01 25.59
N ALA A 328 15.02 5.82 24.31
CA ALA A 328 14.23 5.00 23.37
C ALA A 328 14.24 3.50 23.69
N GLU A 329 15.30 2.99 24.32
CA GLU A 329 15.39 1.61 24.80
C GLU A 329 14.37 1.36 25.92
N THR A 330 14.18 2.35 26.80
CA THR A 330 13.19 2.32 27.88
C THR A 330 11.76 2.24 27.35
N VAL A 331 11.45 2.95 26.25
CA VAL A 331 10.11 2.89 25.62
C VAL A 331 9.84 1.52 25.02
N VAL A 332 10.82 0.94 24.32
CA VAL A 332 10.68 -0.39 23.70
C VAL A 332 10.53 -1.48 24.77
N GLU A 333 11.30 -1.42 25.86
CA GLU A 333 11.15 -2.35 26.97
C GLU A 333 9.81 -2.21 27.67
N LEU A 334 9.34 -0.98 27.94
CA LEU A 334 8.05 -0.74 28.59
C LEU A 334 6.87 -1.26 27.76
N VAL A 335 6.85 -0.94 26.45
CA VAL A 335 5.80 -1.41 25.53
C VAL A 335 5.82 -2.94 25.42
N THR A 336 7.01 -3.54 25.37
CA THR A 336 7.16 -5.00 25.30
C THR A 336 6.74 -5.70 26.60
N ASP A 337 7.05 -5.13 27.76
CA ASP A 337 6.73 -5.72 29.06
C ASP A 337 5.23 -5.57 29.42
N ALA A 338 4.60 -4.45 29.03
CA ALA A 338 3.16 -4.25 29.13
C ALA A 338 2.38 -5.28 28.28
N ALA A 339 2.79 -5.46 27.01
CA ALA A 339 2.22 -6.48 26.14
C ALA A 339 2.34 -7.89 26.76
N ARG A 340 3.52 -8.25 27.31
CA ARG A 340 3.71 -9.57 27.93
C ARG A 340 2.81 -9.83 29.14
N ARG A 341 2.61 -8.85 30.03
CA ARG A 341 1.84 -9.04 31.28
C ARG A 341 0.34 -9.25 31.02
N ILE A 342 -0.22 -8.61 30.01
CA ILE A 342 -1.63 -8.77 29.62
C ILE A 342 -1.87 -10.13 28.97
N PHE A 343 -0.92 -10.61 28.16
CA PHE A 343 -1.10 -11.82 27.35
C PHE A 343 -0.54 -13.11 27.97
N THR A 344 0.03 -13.06 29.18
CA THR A 344 0.53 -14.26 29.91
C THR A 344 -0.28 -14.64 31.16
N LYS A 345 -1.34 -13.91 31.53
CA LYS A 345 -2.23 -14.35 32.61
C LYS A 345 -3.35 -15.27 32.08
N GLU A 346 -3.00 -16.55 31.90
CA GLU A 346 -3.95 -17.63 32.12
C GLU A 346 -3.99 -17.97 33.62
N LYS A 347 -4.97 -17.41 34.34
CA LYS A 347 -5.93 -18.10 35.20
C LYS A 347 -6.81 -17.10 35.95
#